data_AF-A0A924T1U2-F1
#
_entry.id   AF-A0A924T1U2-F1
#
_cell.length_a   1.000
_cell.length_b   1.000
_cell.length_c   1.000
_cell.angle_alpha   90.00
_cell.angle_beta   90.00
_cell.angle_gamma   90.00
#
_symmetry.space_group_name_H-M   'P 1'
#
loop_
_entity.id
_entity.type
_entity.pdbx_description
1 polymer ?
#
loop_
_entity_poly.entity_id
_entity_poly.type
_entity_poly.pdbx_seq_one_letter_code
_entity_poly.pdbx_strand_id
1 'polypeptide(L)'
;MNAPLHSNILYAEPKPATRLREIPYNYTSFSDREIVIRFLGEEIWSILNELRGERKTGRSARMLFEVLGDLWVVTRNPYLQDDLLENPKRRKALVDALQHRIAAIDERSAGNVKVLKLVVAGRQAVMKFENDFKQTANLRKKALAKLTKITRKDNVQFDGLARVSHVTDATDWRVEYPFVVLNPDTEKEIAALVRACIELGLTVIPRGGGTGYTGGAIPLTPMSAVINTEKLDQHTGVKMSTLPGVARQVATIECGAGVVTRRAMEAASDAGLEFACDPTSADASCIGGNVAMNAGGKKAVLWGTALDNLASWRMVTPDAEWLEVERLDHNLGKIHDIAIARFKVSRYAEDMKTLLGEPEILEIAGPSFRKVGLGKDVTDKFLSGLPGIQKEGCDGLITSATFILHRMPKHVRTVALEFFGNVSHAVPAIVEIKDYLDATAKKEPLVLMAGLEHMD
;
A
#
# COMPACT_ATOMS: atom_id res chain seq x y z
N MET A 1 -20.97 6.80 8.22
CA MET A 1 -22.42 7.10 8.07
C MET A 1 -22.70 7.18 6.59
N ASN A 2 -23.32 6.15 6.02
CA ASN A 2 -23.83 6.17 4.66
C ASN A 2 -25.30 6.54 4.75
N ALA A 3 -25.66 7.76 4.35
CA ALA A 3 -27.06 8.08 4.10
C ALA A 3 -27.55 7.17 2.96
N PRO A 4 -28.75 6.56 3.06
CA PRO A 4 -29.29 5.76 1.97
C PRO A 4 -29.52 6.68 0.76
N LEU A 5 -28.83 6.37 -0.34
CA LEU A 5 -29.06 7.03 -1.63
C LEU A 5 -30.51 6.78 -2.07
N HIS A 6 -31.18 7.82 -2.57
CA HIS A 6 -32.54 7.72 -3.07
C HIS A 6 -32.64 6.67 -4.19
N SER A 7 -33.64 5.78 -4.09
CA SER A 7 -33.95 4.69 -5.03
C SER A 7 -34.12 5.13 -6.50
N ASN A 8 -34.35 6.42 -6.76
CA ASN A 8 -34.49 6.98 -8.09
C ASN A 8 -33.19 6.93 -8.93
N ILE A 9 -32.02 6.73 -8.33
CA ILE A 9 -30.75 6.57 -9.06
C ILE A 9 -30.70 5.20 -9.78
N LEU A 10 -31.37 4.18 -9.24
CA LEU A 10 -31.39 2.83 -9.82
C LEU A 10 -32.25 2.74 -11.10
N TYR A 11 -33.12 3.72 -11.34
CA TYR A 11 -34.03 3.77 -12.49
C TYR A 11 -33.65 4.82 -13.54
N ALA A 12 -32.54 5.52 -13.35
CA ALA A 12 -32.05 6.44 -14.36
C ALA A 12 -31.52 5.65 -15.57
N GLU A 13 -32.14 5.81 -16.73
CA GLU A 13 -31.58 5.27 -17.98
C GLU A 13 -30.14 5.80 -18.13
N PRO A 14 -29.14 4.92 -18.30
CA PRO A 14 -27.78 5.37 -18.54
C PRO A 14 -27.77 6.12 -19.86
N LYS A 15 -27.68 7.46 -19.80
CA LYS A 15 -27.35 8.25 -20.99
C LYS A 15 -26.01 7.71 -21.50
N PRO A 16 -25.94 7.17 -22.73
CA PRO A 16 -24.67 6.77 -23.29
C PRO A 16 -23.85 8.04 -23.45
N ALA A 17 -22.92 8.27 -22.52
CA ALA A 17 -21.89 9.26 -22.71
C ALA A 17 -21.02 8.74 -23.84
N THR A 18 -21.25 9.21 -25.07
CA THR A 18 -20.31 9.10 -26.17
C THR A 18 -19.07 9.92 -25.79
N ARG A 19 -18.24 9.37 -24.89
CA ARG A 19 -16.93 9.92 -24.54
C ARG A 19 -15.99 9.66 -25.72
N LEU A 20 -16.13 10.46 -26.77
CA LEU A 20 -15.05 10.67 -27.73
C LEU A 20 -13.90 11.31 -26.95
N ARG A 21 -12.85 10.53 -26.67
CA ARG A 21 -11.59 11.07 -26.15
C ARG A 21 -10.92 11.86 -27.28
N GLU A 22 -10.59 13.10 -27.02
CA GLU A 22 -9.93 14.01 -27.96
C GLU A 22 -8.40 13.97 -27.82
N ILE A 23 -7.90 13.63 -26.62
CA ILE A 23 -6.47 13.40 -26.40
C ILE A 23 -6.11 11.99 -26.87
N PRO A 24 -5.23 11.84 -27.88
CA PRO A 24 -4.81 10.52 -28.35
C PRO A 24 -3.98 9.80 -27.30
N TYR A 25 -3.96 8.47 -27.37
CA TYR A 25 -3.19 7.58 -26.49
C TYR A 25 -3.51 7.71 -24.98
N ASN A 26 -4.61 8.37 -24.62
CA ASN A 26 -5.11 8.33 -23.26
C ASN A 26 -5.72 6.95 -23.01
N TYR A 27 -4.93 6.02 -22.47
CA TYR A 27 -5.37 4.68 -22.03
C TYR A 27 -5.63 4.61 -20.52
N THR A 28 -5.67 5.77 -19.84
CA THR A 28 -5.84 5.85 -18.38
C THR A 28 -7.28 6.12 -17.97
N SER A 29 -7.58 6.05 -16.67
CA SER A 29 -8.87 6.47 -16.11
C SER A 29 -9.09 7.99 -16.12
N PHE A 30 -8.03 8.79 -16.36
CA PHE A 30 -8.14 10.24 -16.44
C PHE A 30 -8.93 10.67 -17.69
N SER A 31 -9.84 11.61 -17.49
CA SER A 31 -10.52 12.35 -18.54
C SER A 31 -9.59 13.37 -19.20
N ASP A 32 -9.95 13.81 -20.42
CA ASP A 32 -9.20 14.85 -21.11
C ASP A 32 -9.13 16.15 -20.29
N ARG A 33 -10.19 16.46 -19.52
CA ARG A 33 -10.20 17.59 -18.57
C ARG A 33 -9.07 17.47 -17.55
N GLU A 34 -8.93 16.31 -16.91
CA GLU A 34 -7.92 16.11 -15.88
C GLU A 34 -6.50 16.17 -16.45
N ILE A 35 -6.29 15.65 -17.66
CA ILE A 35 -4.99 15.73 -18.35
C ILE A 35 -4.64 17.18 -18.69
N VAL A 36 -5.59 17.94 -19.27
CA VAL A 36 -5.39 19.36 -19.57
C VAL A 36 -5.08 20.14 -18.31
N ILE A 37 -5.85 19.94 -17.23
CA ILE A 37 -5.63 20.67 -15.97
C ILE A 37 -4.26 20.35 -15.39
N ARG A 38 -3.81 19.09 -15.45
CA ARG A 38 -2.48 18.68 -14.97
C ARG A 38 -1.34 19.35 -15.74
N PHE A 39 -1.45 19.51 -17.05
CA PHE A 39 -0.38 20.12 -17.86
C PHE A 39 -0.47 21.63 -17.97
N LEU A 40 -1.68 22.17 -18.11
CA LEU A 40 -1.93 23.55 -18.57
C LEU A 40 -2.80 24.37 -17.59
N GLY A 41 -3.41 23.75 -16.58
CA GLY A 41 -4.28 24.41 -15.60
C GLY A 41 -5.74 24.59 -16.02
N GLU A 42 -6.56 25.03 -15.08
CA GLU A 42 -8.03 25.10 -15.23
C GLU A 42 -8.48 26.23 -16.17
N GLU A 43 -7.76 27.36 -16.20
CA GLU A 43 -8.03 28.46 -17.15
C GLU A 43 -7.94 27.97 -18.60
N ILE A 44 -6.92 27.18 -18.93
CA ILE A 44 -6.69 26.69 -20.29
C ILE A 44 -7.78 25.67 -20.69
N TRP A 45 -8.26 24.86 -19.76
CA TRP A 45 -9.42 23.99 -20.00
C TRP A 45 -10.68 24.79 -20.34
N SER A 46 -10.95 25.90 -19.64
CA SER A 46 -12.08 26.79 -19.95
C SER A 46 -11.95 27.36 -21.36
N ILE A 47 -10.77 27.87 -21.71
CA ILE A 47 -10.50 28.42 -23.04
C ILE A 47 -10.69 27.36 -24.13
N LEU A 48 -10.22 26.12 -23.91
CA LEU A 48 -10.41 25.03 -24.86
C LEU A 48 -11.90 24.72 -25.09
N ASN A 49 -12.73 24.74 -24.04
CA ASN A 49 -14.17 24.51 -24.18
C ASN A 49 -14.87 25.63 -24.95
N GLU A 50 -14.47 26.89 -24.75
CA GLU A 50 -14.99 28.01 -25.51
C GLU A 50 -14.65 27.89 -27.00
N LEU A 51 -13.40 27.53 -27.33
CA LEU A 51 -12.94 27.41 -28.71
C LEU A 51 -13.46 26.15 -29.42
N ARG A 52 -13.94 25.13 -28.70
CA ARG A 52 -14.55 23.91 -29.29
C ARG A 52 -15.81 24.22 -30.11
N GLY A 53 -16.56 25.25 -29.74
CA GLY A 53 -17.76 25.68 -30.45
C GLY A 53 -17.50 26.43 -31.77
N GLU A 54 -16.25 26.82 -32.04
CA GLU A 54 -15.88 27.70 -33.14
C GLU A 54 -15.19 26.95 -34.30
N ARG A 55 -15.67 27.13 -35.53
CA ARG A 55 -15.19 26.35 -36.72
C ARG A 55 -13.70 26.56 -37.06
N LYS A 56 -13.16 27.78 -36.94
CA LYS A 56 -11.76 28.08 -37.32
C LYS A 56 -10.77 27.78 -36.19
N THR A 57 -11.07 28.18 -34.97
CA THR A 57 -10.23 28.04 -33.77
C THR A 57 -10.30 26.65 -33.13
N GLY A 58 -11.36 25.87 -33.39
CA GLY A 58 -11.47 24.48 -32.96
C GLY A 58 -10.38 23.56 -33.54
N ARG A 59 -9.77 23.92 -34.68
CA ARG A 59 -8.61 23.19 -35.22
C ARG A 59 -7.35 23.38 -34.39
N SER A 60 -7.13 24.59 -33.86
CA SER A 60 -6.00 24.89 -32.96
C SER A 60 -6.12 24.13 -31.64
N ALA A 61 -7.35 24.00 -31.11
CA ALA A 61 -7.62 23.17 -29.92
C ALA A 61 -7.29 21.69 -30.17
N ARG A 62 -7.72 21.12 -31.30
CA ARG A 62 -7.40 19.72 -31.66
C ARG A 62 -5.91 19.46 -31.79
N MET A 63 -5.16 20.37 -32.40
CA MET A 63 -3.70 20.24 -32.50
C MET A 63 -3.02 20.27 -31.12
N LEU A 64 -3.53 21.06 -30.18
CA LEU A 64 -3.01 21.06 -28.81
C LEU A 64 -3.29 19.73 -28.10
N PHE A 65 -4.45 19.10 -28.34
CA PHE A 65 -4.73 17.76 -27.81
C PHE A 65 -3.74 16.70 -28.34
N GLU A 66 -3.30 16.79 -29.59
CA GLU A 66 -2.25 15.90 -30.12
C GLU A 66 -0.92 16.08 -29.37
N VAL A 67 -0.52 17.34 -29.13
CA VAL A 67 0.69 17.65 -28.32
C VAL A 67 0.54 17.08 -26.92
N LEU A 68 -0.61 17.30 -26.27
CA LEU A 68 -0.89 16.75 -24.94
C LEU A 68 -0.90 15.23 -24.91
N GLY A 69 -1.36 14.57 -25.99
CA GLY A 69 -1.33 13.11 -26.10
C GLY A 69 0.09 12.56 -26.10
N ASP A 70 0.99 13.18 -26.87
CA ASP A 70 2.41 12.81 -26.90
C ASP A 70 3.10 13.07 -25.54
N LEU A 71 2.80 14.20 -24.89
CA LEU A 71 3.28 14.47 -23.54
C LEU A 71 2.76 13.43 -22.53
N TRP A 72 1.48 13.09 -22.62
CA TRP A 72 0.80 12.18 -21.70
C TRP A 72 1.32 10.75 -21.82
N VAL A 73 1.41 10.22 -23.05
CA VAL A 73 1.86 8.84 -23.28
C VAL A 73 3.28 8.63 -22.76
N VAL A 74 4.17 9.60 -22.95
CA VAL A 74 5.54 9.52 -22.42
C VAL A 74 5.54 9.70 -20.90
N THR A 75 4.79 10.65 -20.36
CA THR A 75 4.73 10.90 -18.91
C THR A 75 4.20 9.70 -18.14
N ARG A 76 3.29 8.92 -18.73
CA ARG A 76 2.64 7.76 -18.11
C ARG A 76 3.22 6.41 -18.48
N ASN A 77 4.28 6.38 -19.29
CA ASN A 77 4.93 5.14 -19.70
C ASN A 77 6.42 5.15 -19.30
N PRO A 78 6.77 4.51 -18.17
CA PRO A 78 8.15 4.39 -17.72
C PRO A 78 9.13 3.86 -18.76
N TYR A 79 8.70 2.94 -19.64
CA TYR A 79 9.56 2.40 -20.71
C TYR A 79 9.91 3.47 -21.75
N LEU A 80 8.96 4.33 -22.11
CA LEU A 80 9.24 5.47 -23.01
C LEU A 80 10.11 6.52 -22.32
N GLN A 81 9.91 6.76 -21.03
CA GLN A 81 10.78 7.66 -20.26
C GLN A 81 12.23 7.15 -20.27
N ASP A 82 12.43 5.87 -19.99
CA ASP A 82 13.75 5.26 -19.95
C ASP A 82 14.42 5.30 -21.34
N ASP A 83 13.72 4.93 -22.41
CA ASP A 83 14.25 5.04 -23.79
C ASP A 83 14.70 6.47 -24.13
N LEU A 84 13.90 7.48 -23.77
CA LEU A 84 14.21 8.89 -24.04
C LEU A 84 15.28 9.48 -23.09
N LEU A 85 15.45 8.92 -21.90
CA LEU A 85 16.57 9.23 -21.01
C LEU A 85 17.89 8.71 -21.60
N GLU A 86 17.89 7.48 -22.10
CA GLU A 86 19.04 6.78 -22.68
C GLU A 86 19.40 7.26 -24.09
N ASN A 87 18.43 7.77 -24.86
CA ASN A 87 18.62 8.20 -26.24
C ASN A 87 18.39 9.73 -26.43
N PRO A 88 19.40 10.59 -26.13
CA PRO A 88 19.28 12.04 -26.26
C PRO A 88 18.85 12.53 -27.66
N LYS A 89 19.23 11.81 -28.73
CA LYS A 89 18.82 12.13 -30.11
C LYS A 89 17.32 11.95 -30.32
N ARG A 90 16.74 10.85 -29.84
CA ARG A 90 15.29 10.60 -29.92
C ARG A 90 14.51 11.59 -29.08
N ARG A 91 14.98 11.87 -27.86
CA ARG A 91 14.42 12.93 -27.00
C ARG A 91 14.40 14.29 -27.68
N LYS A 92 15.52 14.69 -28.29
CA LYS A 92 15.59 15.95 -29.04
C LYS A 92 14.60 15.96 -30.22
N ALA A 93 14.55 14.90 -31.02
CA ALA A 93 13.62 14.81 -32.14
C ALA A 93 12.14 14.91 -31.71
N LEU A 94 11.76 14.28 -30.60
CA LEU A 94 10.42 14.41 -30.01
C LEU A 94 10.14 15.86 -29.59
N VAL A 95 11.05 16.48 -28.83
CA VAL A 95 10.88 17.86 -28.35
C VAL A 95 10.79 18.84 -29.52
N ASP A 96 11.65 18.71 -30.54
CA ASP A 96 11.63 19.54 -31.74
C ASP A 96 10.29 19.38 -32.49
N ALA A 97 9.75 18.16 -32.59
CA ALA A 97 8.45 17.91 -33.20
C ALA A 97 7.29 18.55 -32.41
N LEU A 98 7.31 18.49 -31.07
CA LEU A 98 6.31 19.14 -30.22
C LEU A 98 6.37 20.66 -30.36
N GLN A 99 7.58 21.25 -30.35
CA GLN A 99 7.77 22.68 -30.56
C GLN A 99 7.28 23.13 -31.94
N HIS A 100 7.56 22.35 -32.99
CA HIS A 100 7.06 22.62 -34.33
C HIS A 100 5.53 22.61 -34.40
N ARG A 101 4.85 21.66 -33.74
CA ARG A 101 3.38 21.63 -33.66
C ARG A 101 2.82 22.85 -32.95
N ILE A 102 3.45 23.28 -31.84
CA ILE A 102 3.04 24.51 -31.13
C ILE A 102 3.25 25.76 -32.00
N ALA A 103 4.35 25.85 -32.75
CA ALA A 103 4.57 26.95 -33.70
C ALA A 103 3.50 27.01 -34.80
N ALA A 104 3.09 25.86 -35.34
CA ALA A 104 2.01 25.79 -36.32
C ALA A 104 0.63 26.21 -35.76
N ILE A 105 0.41 26.07 -34.44
CA ILE A 105 -0.79 26.61 -33.76
C ILE A 105 -0.71 28.14 -33.68
N ASP A 106 0.49 28.68 -33.39
CA ASP A 106 0.75 30.11 -33.30
C ASP A 106 0.53 30.83 -34.62
N GLU A 107 1.06 30.30 -35.73
CA GLU A 107 0.83 30.82 -37.09
C GLU A 107 -0.65 30.88 -37.46
N ARG A 108 -1.44 29.91 -36.97
CA ARG A 108 -2.89 29.83 -37.20
C ARG A 108 -3.72 30.68 -36.25
N SER A 109 -3.11 31.25 -35.20
CA SER A 109 -3.81 32.09 -34.24
C SER A 109 -4.42 33.32 -34.89
N ALA A 110 -3.78 33.84 -35.95
CA ALA A 110 -4.15 35.10 -36.62
C ALA A 110 -4.40 36.26 -35.63
N GLY A 111 -3.65 36.28 -34.51
CA GLY A 111 -3.79 37.28 -33.44
C GLY A 111 -4.94 37.03 -32.44
N ASN A 112 -5.61 35.88 -32.48
CA ASN A 112 -6.63 35.53 -31.50
C ASN A 112 -6.01 35.35 -30.10
N VAL A 113 -6.40 36.22 -29.17
CA VAL A 113 -5.88 36.27 -27.79
C VAL A 113 -6.04 34.93 -27.06
N LYS A 114 -7.17 34.23 -27.24
CA LYS A 114 -7.41 32.93 -26.60
C LYS A 114 -6.46 31.86 -27.14
N VAL A 115 -6.22 31.83 -28.45
CA VAL A 115 -5.27 30.89 -29.08
C VAL A 115 -3.83 31.21 -28.66
N LEU A 116 -3.46 32.49 -28.53
CA LEU A 116 -2.14 32.88 -28.03
C LEU A 116 -1.91 32.39 -26.59
N LYS A 117 -2.92 32.44 -25.72
CA LYS A 117 -2.85 31.84 -24.37
C LYS A 117 -2.60 30.33 -24.43
N LEU A 118 -3.27 29.61 -25.34
CA LEU A 118 -3.02 28.17 -25.56
C LEU A 118 -1.58 27.88 -26.00
N VAL A 119 -1.04 28.69 -26.92
CA VAL A 119 0.34 28.57 -27.41
C VAL A 119 1.34 28.77 -26.27
N VAL A 120 1.17 29.81 -25.46
CA VAL A 120 2.04 30.09 -24.31
C VAL A 120 2.03 28.92 -23.32
N ALA A 121 0.83 28.43 -22.95
CA ALA A 121 0.71 27.29 -22.05
C ALA A 121 1.33 26.01 -22.64
N GLY A 122 1.12 25.76 -23.94
CA GLY A 122 1.72 24.63 -24.64
C GLY A 122 3.25 24.69 -24.69
N ARG A 123 3.83 25.87 -24.99
CA ARG A 123 5.30 26.09 -24.95
C ARG A 123 5.86 25.82 -23.56
N GLN A 124 5.18 26.31 -22.51
CA GLN A 124 5.58 26.07 -21.13
C GLN A 124 5.53 24.58 -20.76
N ALA A 125 4.47 23.86 -21.16
CA ALA A 125 4.35 22.43 -20.92
C ALA A 125 5.45 21.61 -21.60
N VAL A 126 5.78 21.93 -22.87
CA VAL A 126 6.87 21.26 -23.60
C VAL A 126 8.24 21.58 -22.98
N MET A 127 8.46 22.84 -22.56
CA MET A 127 9.71 23.24 -21.88
C MET A 127 9.87 22.51 -20.55
N LYS A 128 8.80 22.43 -19.75
CA LYS A 128 8.80 21.66 -18.50
C LYS A 128 9.12 20.19 -18.77
N PHE A 129 8.43 19.58 -19.73
CA PHE A 129 8.65 18.18 -20.13
C PHE A 129 10.11 17.91 -20.53
N GLU A 130 10.74 18.77 -21.32
CA GLU A 130 12.16 18.63 -21.66
C GLU A 130 13.06 18.73 -20.43
N ASN A 131 12.78 19.70 -19.55
CA ASN A 131 13.56 19.92 -18.34
C ASN A 131 13.43 18.76 -17.34
N ASP A 132 12.26 18.13 -17.25
CA ASP A 132 11.99 16.99 -16.37
C ASP A 132 12.94 15.81 -16.64
N PHE A 133 13.31 15.56 -17.91
CA PHE A 133 14.33 14.55 -18.25
C PHE A 133 15.71 14.88 -17.66
N LYS A 134 16.12 16.14 -17.73
CA LYS A 134 17.41 16.60 -17.17
C LYS A 134 17.41 16.47 -15.65
N GLN A 135 16.32 16.88 -15.01
CA GLN A 135 16.14 16.75 -13.57
C GLN A 135 16.14 15.29 -13.11
N THR A 136 15.38 14.43 -13.81
CA THR A 136 15.31 12.99 -13.53
C THR A 136 16.67 12.33 -13.66
N ALA A 137 17.42 12.60 -14.75
CA ALA A 137 18.76 12.03 -14.93
C ALA A 137 19.73 12.46 -13.81
N ASN A 138 19.70 13.74 -13.42
CA ASN A 138 20.52 14.25 -12.32
C ASN A 138 20.15 13.61 -10.97
N LEU A 139 18.84 13.48 -10.69
CA LEU A 139 18.38 12.85 -9.46
C LEU A 139 18.72 11.35 -9.43
N ARG A 140 18.55 10.62 -10.54
CA ARG A 140 18.96 9.20 -10.66
C ARG A 140 20.46 9.03 -10.40
N LYS A 141 21.31 9.92 -10.93
CA LYS A 141 22.75 9.91 -10.68
C LYS A 141 23.07 10.12 -9.18
N LYS A 142 22.43 11.10 -8.54
CA LYS A 142 22.60 11.37 -7.10
C LYS A 142 22.12 10.20 -6.24
N ALA A 143 20.92 9.68 -6.55
CA ALA A 143 20.32 8.56 -5.85
C ALA A 143 21.17 7.30 -5.97
N LEU A 144 21.61 6.94 -7.18
CA LEU A 144 22.48 5.79 -7.40
C LEU A 144 23.80 5.92 -6.62
N ALA A 145 24.46 7.08 -6.68
CA ALA A 145 25.72 7.30 -5.98
C ALA A 145 25.61 7.19 -4.44
N LYS A 146 24.42 7.44 -3.90
CA LYS A 146 24.14 7.38 -2.47
C LYS A 146 23.67 6.00 -2.02
N LEU A 147 22.66 5.46 -2.69
CA LEU A 147 22.01 4.20 -2.33
C LEU A 147 22.92 2.98 -2.56
N THR A 148 23.81 3.02 -3.55
CA THR A 148 24.77 1.93 -3.80
C THR A 148 25.89 1.82 -2.77
N LYS A 149 26.01 2.80 -1.85
CA LYS A 149 26.88 2.68 -0.66
C LYS A 149 26.22 1.87 0.45
N ILE A 150 24.91 1.68 0.37
CA ILE A 150 24.08 1.06 1.42
C ILE A 150 23.67 -0.35 0.98
N THR A 151 23.18 -0.47 -0.25
CA THR A 151 22.69 -1.72 -0.83
C THR A 151 23.37 -2.02 -2.16
N ARG A 152 23.19 -3.23 -2.69
CA ARG A 152 23.75 -3.61 -3.99
C ARG A 152 23.14 -2.79 -5.13
N LYS A 153 23.88 -2.63 -6.22
CA LYS A 153 23.46 -1.81 -7.36
C LYS A 153 22.18 -2.30 -8.03
N ASP A 154 22.01 -3.61 -8.14
CA ASP A 154 20.84 -4.29 -8.68
C ASP A 154 19.59 -4.14 -7.80
N ASN A 155 19.76 -3.79 -6.53
CA ASN A 155 18.65 -3.47 -5.63
C ASN A 155 18.11 -2.05 -5.84
N VAL A 156 18.77 -1.20 -6.64
CA VAL A 156 18.35 0.18 -6.92
C VAL A 156 17.77 0.25 -8.33
N GLN A 157 16.44 0.13 -8.43
CA GLN A 157 15.74 -0.09 -9.69
C GLN A 157 14.98 1.16 -10.13
N PHE A 158 15.40 1.71 -11.27
CA PHE A 158 14.72 2.83 -11.94
C PHE A 158 13.94 2.41 -13.18
N ASP A 159 14.06 1.14 -13.58
CA ASP A 159 13.53 0.62 -14.82
C ASP A 159 12.00 0.52 -14.82
N GLY A 160 11.44 0.49 -16.02
CA GLY A 160 10.00 0.41 -16.22
C GLY A 160 9.33 -0.82 -15.59
N LEU A 161 9.97 -1.98 -15.56
CA LEU A 161 9.37 -3.20 -15.00
C LEU A 161 9.18 -3.04 -13.49
N ALA A 162 10.23 -2.66 -12.77
CA ALA A 162 10.16 -2.41 -11.34
C ALA A 162 9.10 -1.35 -11.02
N ARG A 163 9.14 -0.19 -11.70
CA ARG A 163 8.20 0.91 -11.44
C ARG A 163 6.75 0.55 -11.75
N VAL A 164 6.48 -0.21 -12.82
CA VAL A 164 5.12 -0.64 -13.19
C VAL A 164 4.57 -1.67 -12.22
N SER A 165 5.38 -2.64 -11.78
CA SER A 165 4.94 -3.68 -10.82
C SER A 165 4.67 -3.13 -9.41
N HIS A 166 5.12 -1.92 -9.10
CA HIS A 166 5.00 -1.27 -7.79
C HIS A 166 4.13 0.01 -7.81
N VAL A 167 3.39 0.24 -8.90
CA VAL A 167 2.50 1.41 -9.05
C VAL A 167 1.16 1.25 -8.32
N THR A 168 0.78 0.02 -7.96
CA THR A 168 -0.55 -0.29 -7.43
C THR A 168 -0.53 -1.46 -6.45
N ASP A 169 -1.56 -1.56 -5.62
CA ASP A 169 -1.87 -2.74 -4.81
C ASP A 169 -3.12 -3.47 -5.36
N ALA A 170 -3.78 -4.30 -4.58
CA ALA A 170 -4.94 -5.07 -5.02
C ALA A 170 -6.19 -4.20 -5.31
N THR A 171 -6.17 -2.90 -4.98
CA THR A 171 -7.21 -1.96 -5.44
C THR A 171 -7.15 -1.68 -6.94
N ASP A 172 -6.05 -2.03 -7.61
CA ASP A 172 -5.75 -1.72 -9.01
C ASP A 172 -5.70 -0.20 -9.32
N TRP A 173 -5.70 0.64 -8.30
CA TRP A 173 -5.63 2.10 -8.44
C TRP A 173 -4.20 2.53 -8.78
N ARG A 174 -4.04 3.26 -9.89
CA ARG A 174 -2.74 3.69 -10.43
C ARG A 174 -2.65 5.21 -10.48
N VAL A 175 -2.08 5.81 -9.43
CA VAL A 175 -1.97 7.28 -9.32
C VAL A 175 -0.67 7.76 -9.94
N GLU A 176 0.47 7.54 -9.29
CA GLU A 176 1.80 7.88 -9.81
C GLU A 176 2.73 6.66 -9.83
N TYR A 177 3.73 6.69 -10.72
CA TYR A 177 4.82 5.71 -10.71
C TYR A 177 5.87 6.16 -9.69
N PRO A 178 6.46 5.22 -8.93
CA PRO A 178 7.53 5.59 -8.01
C PRO A 178 8.76 6.06 -8.78
N PHE A 179 9.57 6.92 -8.18
CA PHE A 179 10.85 7.36 -8.74
C PHE A 179 11.84 6.19 -8.80
N VAL A 180 11.89 5.39 -7.73
CA VAL A 180 12.80 4.26 -7.55
C VAL A 180 12.12 3.15 -6.75
N VAL A 181 12.45 1.90 -7.07
CA VAL A 181 12.13 0.73 -6.24
C VAL A 181 13.43 0.20 -5.63
N LEU A 182 13.41 -0.07 -4.33
CA LEU A 182 14.54 -0.56 -3.55
C LEU A 182 14.24 -1.94 -3.00
N ASN A 183 15.13 -2.91 -3.22
CA ASN A 183 14.96 -4.31 -2.81
C ASN A 183 16.11 -4.77 -1.90
N PRO A 184 16.18 -4.28 -0.64
CA PRO A 184 17.27 -4.60 0.29
C PRO A 184 17.45 -6.11 0.49
N ASP A 185 18.69 -6.57 0.71
CA ASP A 185 19.00 -7.97 0.97
C ASP A 185 18.80 -8.35 2.45
N THR A 186 18.94 -7.37 3.36
CA THR A 186 18.97 -7.56 4.80
C THR A 186 18.23 -6.45 5.53
N GLU A 187 17.71 -6.75 6.73
CA GLU A 187 17.05 -5.74 7.54
C GLU A 187 17.99 -4.58 7.91
N LYS A 188 19.29 -4.83 8.08
CA LYS A 188 20.31 -3.83 8.46
C LYS A 188 20.40 -2.65 7.49
N GLU A 189 20.01 -2.85 6.23
CA GLU A 189 20.05 -1.79 5.21
C GLU A 189 18.91 -0.76 5.39
N ILE A 190 17.80 -1.14 6.05
CA ILE A 190 16.55 -0.38 6.01
C ILE A 190 16.70 1.03 6.58
N ALA A 191 17.32 1.20 7.75
CA ALA A 191 17.51 2.52 8.37
C ALA A 191 18.30 3.47 7.46
N ALA A 192 19.43 3.01 6.93
CA ALA A 192 20.25 3.82 6.03
C ALA A 192 19.52 4.15 4.72
N LEU A 193 18.72 3.22 4.17
CA LEU A 193 17.89 3.46 2.98
C LEU A 193 16.82 4.52 3.24
N VAL A 194 16.10 4.43 4.37
CA VAL A 194 15.09 5.43 4.78
C VAL A 194 15.74 6.81 4.87
N ARG A 195 16.85 6.93 5.63
CA ARG A 195 17.59 8.19 5.78
C ARG A 195 18.00 8.76 4.42
N ALA A 196 18.56 7.91 3.56
CA ALA A 196 19.03 8.32 2.24
C ALA A 196 17.89 8.83 1.34
N CYS A 197 16.73 8.17 1.36
CA CYS A 197 15.54 8.56 0.62
C CYS A 197 14.97 9.90 1.09
N ILE A 198 14.84 10.10 2.41
CA ILE A 198 14.36 11.36 2.99
C ILE A 198 15.29 12.53 2.60
N GLU A 199 16.60 12.35 2.73
CA GLU A 199 17.60 13.35 2.31
C GLU A 199 17.61 13.60 0.78
N LEU A 200 17.09 12.68 -0.04
CA LEU A 200 16.88 12.87 -1.48
C LEU A 200 15.55 13.57 -1.80
N GLY A 201 14.73 13.86 -0.79
CA GLY A 201 13.40 14.46 -0.93
C GLY A 201 12.35 13.46 -1.44
N LEU A 202 12.53 12.17 -1.16
CA LEU A 202 11.60 11.11 -1.59
C LEU A 202 10.67 10.71 -0.44
N THR A 203 9.38 10.57 -0.73
CA THR A 203 8.42 9.90 0.15
C THR A 203 8.71 8.40 0.15
N VAL A 204 8.91 7.80 1.32
CA VAL A 204 9.16 6.36 1.45
C VAL A 204 7.83 5.61 1.57
N ILE A 205 7.68 4.53 0.81
CA ILE A 205 6.52 3.63 0.85
C ILE A 205 7.01 2.21 1.12
N PRO A 206 6.80 1.65 2.32
CA PRO A 206 7.05 0.22 2.55
C PRO A 206 6.10 -0.62 1.73
N ARG A 207 6.61 -1.74 1.22
CA ARG A 207 5.81 -2.69 0.46
C ARG A 207 6.30 -4.13 0.68
N GLY A 208 5.37 -5.04 0.97
CA GLY A 208 5.56 -6.49 0.79
C GLY A 208 4.91 -6.92 -0.52
N GLY A 209 4.19 -8.04 -0.54
CA GLY A 209 3.52 -8.56 -1.75
C GLY A 209 2.40 -7.71 -2.38
N GLY A 210 2.12 -6.49 -1.89
CA GLY A 210 1.21 -5.55 -2.57
C GLY A 210 -0.27 -5.97 -2.61
N THR A 211 -0.72 -6.84 -1.71
CA THR A 211 -2.08 -7.41 -1.73
C THR A 211 -3.13 -6.59 -0.96
N GLY A 212 -2.81 -5.36 -0.57
CA GLY A 212 -3.70 -4.48 0.20
C GLY A 212 -4.89 -3.97 -0.62
N TYR A 213 -6.03 -3.75 0.04
CA TYR A 213 -7.27 -3.21 -0.56
C TYR A 213 -7.61 -1.78 -0.09
N THR A 214 -6.65 -1.09 0.51
CA THR A 214 -6.84 0.27 1.07
C THR A 214 -6.03 1.35 0.36
N GLY A 215 -5.20 0.97 -0.62
CA GLY A 215 -4.32 1.91 -1.32
C GLY A 215 -3.03 2.26 -0.57
N GLY A 216 -2.74 1.58 0.54
CA GLY A 216 -1.60 1.91 1.42
C GLY A 216 -0.22 1.76 0.76
N ALA A 217 -0.10 0.96 -0.31
CA ALA A 217 1.15 0.76 -1.05
C ALA A 217 1.20 1.52 -2.38
N ILE A 218 0.29 2.47 -2.62
CA ILE A 218 0.17 3.22 -3.89
C ILE A 218 0.96 4.53 -3.80
N PRO A 219 1.87 4.79 -4.76
CA PRO A 219 2.51 6.09 -4.85
C PRO A 219 1.53 7.18 -5.29
N LEU A 220 1.39 8.21 -4.45
CA LEU A 220 0.57 9.40 -4.74
C LEU A 220 1.39 10.56 -5.33
N THR A 221 2.72 10.41 -5.37
CA THR A 221 3.67 11.39 -5.88
C THR A 221 4.75 10.71 -6.70
N PRO A 222 5.22 11.29 -7.82
CA PRO A 222 6.34 10.75 -8.58
C PRO A 222 7.64 10.81 -7.78
N MET A 223 7.73 11.65 -6.75
CA MET A 223 8.88 11.77 -5.85
C MET A 223 8.79 10.78 -4.69
N SER A 224 8.67 9.49 -5.01
CA SER A 224 8.53 8.42 -4.02
C SER A 224 9.52 7.28 -4.26
N ALA A 225 10.00 6.70 -3.16
CA ALA A 225 10.78 5.48 -3.16
C ALA A 225 9.94 4.35 -2.56
N VAL A 226 9.70 3.30 -3.33
CA VAL A 226 9.09 2.08 -2.78
C VAL A 226 10.22 1.20 -2.25
N ILE A 227 10.17 0.83 -0.97
CA ILE A 227 11.09 -0.15 -0.39
C ILE A 227 10.34 -1.49 -0.30
N ASN A 228 10.66 -2.40 -1.22
CA ASN A 228 10.09 -3.73 -1.25
C ASN A 228 10.88 -4.68 -0.32
N THR A 229 10.21 -5.20 0.71
CA THR A 229 10.79 -6.07 1.73
C THR A 229 10.70 -7.56 1.39
N GLU A 230 10.19 -7.95 0.22
CA GLU A 230 10.00 -9.35 -0.19
C GLU A 230 11.28 -10.19 -0.13
N LYS A 231 12.47 -9.60 -0.27
CA LYS A 231 13.75 -10.32 -0.11
C LYS A 231 14.10 -10.66 1.35
N LEU A 232 13.43 -10.06 2.33
CA LEU A 232 13.53 -10.42 3.75
C LEU A 232 12.67 -11.66 4.03
N ASP A 233 12.91 -12.74 3.28
CA ASP A 233 12.00 -13.89 3.13
C ASP A 233 12.35 -15.11 3.97
N GLN A 234 13.27 -14.94 4.92
CA GLN A 234 13.76 -16.00 5.79
C GLN A 234 12.93 -16.09 7.07
N HIS A 235 12.67 -17.32 7.52
CA HIS A 235 12.13 -17.59 8.84
C HIS A 235 13.04 -18.56 9.60
N THR A 236 13.02 -18.51 10.92
CA THR A 236 13.84 -19.37 11.79
C THR A 236 13.30 -20.79 11.92
N GLY A 237 12.09 -21.05 11.41
CA GLY A 237 11.35 -22.27 11.69
C GLY A 237 10.69 -22.23 13.07
N VAL A 238 10.00 -23.30 13.44
CA VAL A 238 9.30 -23.38 14.73
C VAL A 238 10.28 -23.69 15.86
N LYS A 239 10.25 -22.88 16.93
CA LYS A 239 11.02 -23.11 18.16
C LYS A 239 10.17 -22.87 19.41
N MET A 240 10.49 -23.60 20.49
CA MET A 240 9.95 -23.32 21.81
C MET A 240 10.73 -22.17 22.46
N SER A 241 10.04 -21.09 22.79
CA SER A 241 10.63 -19.87 23.36
C SER A 241 10.04 -19.55 24.73
N THR A 242 10.87 -19.00 25.61
CA THR A 242 10.41 -18.38 26.86
C THR A 242 10.06 -16.93 26.57
N LEU A 243 8.79 -16.56 26.73
CA LEU A 243 8.34 -15.18 26.54
C LEU A 243 8.34 -14.42 27.88
N PRO A 244 8.63 -13.11 27.90
CA PRO A 244 8.61 -12.32 29.13
C PRO A 244 7.27 -12.41 29.86
N GLY A 245 7.29 -12.80 31.14
CA GLY A 245 6.09 -12.90 31.97
C GLY A 245 5.21 -14.14 31.70
N VAL A 246 5.58 -15.02 30.77
CA VAL A 246 4.83 -16.24 30.47
C VAL A 246 5.52 -17.44 31.12
N ALA A 247 4.81 -18.11 32.05
CA ALA A 247 5.38 -19.17 32.87
C ALA A 247 5.80 -20.44 32.08
N ARG A 248 5.13 -20.71 30.95
CA ARG A 248 5.42 -21.87 30.10
C ARG A 248 6.15 -21.47 28.83
N GLN A 249 6.93 -22.38 28.28
CA GLN A 249 7.45 -22.21 26.92
C GLN A 249 6.31 -22.20 25.90
N VAL A 250 6.45 -21.37 24.87
CA VAL A 250 5.47 -21.16 23.82
C VAL A 250 6.12 -21.47 22.47
N ALA A 251 5.41 -22.17 21.60
CA ALA A 251 5.89 -22.37 20.23
C ALA A 251 5.82 -21.04 19.48
N THR A 252 6.91 -20.67 18.82
CA THR A 252 7.06 -19.39 18.12
C THR A 252 7.73 -19.59 16.77
N ILE A 253 7.48 -18.65 15.86
CA ILE A 253 8.22 -18.52 14.60
C ILE A 253 8.62 -17.06 14.42
N GLU A 254 9.90 -16.85 14.14
CA GLU A 254 10.44 -15.53 13.78
C GLU A 254 10.62 -15.47 12.26
N CYS A 255 10.07 -14.43 11.66
CA CYS A 255 10.00 -14.22 10.22
C CYS A 255 10.53 -12.83 9.85
N GLY A 256 11.29 -12.75 8.76
CA GLY A 256 11.52 -11.48 8.08
C GLY A 256 10.23 -10.93 7.47
N ALA A 257 10.17 -9.61 7.26
CA ALA A 257 8.97 -8.93 6.76
C ALA A 257 8.52 -9.39 5.37
N GLY A 258 9.43 -9.95 4.57
CA GLY A 258 9.18 -10.45 3.22
C GLY A 258 8.64 -11.87 3.17
N VAL A 259 8.67 -12.62 4.27
CA VAL A 259 8.16 -13.99 4.32
C VAL A 259 6.70 -14.01 3.87
N VAL A 260 6.41 -14.75 2.80
CA VAL A 260 5.04 -15.00 2.34
C VAL A 260 4.28 -15.73 3.45
N THR A 261 3.07 -15.28 3.76
CA THR A 261 2.29 -15.76 4.90
C THR A 261 2.08 -17.28 4.83
N ARG A 262 1.79 -17.81 3.64
CA ARG A 262 1.68 -19.25 3.39
C ARG A 262 2.89 -20.04 3.89
N ARG A 263 4.11 -19.57 3.66
CA ARG A 263 5.34 -20.26 4.11
C ARG A 263 5.42 -20.35 5.62
N ALA A 264 5.01 -19.30 6.35
CA ALA A 264 4.93 -19.34 7.81
C ALA A 264 3.83 -20.31 8.30
N MET A 265 2.70 -20.37 7.60
CA MET A 265 1.61 -21.32 7.89
C MET A 265 2.02 -22.77 7.65
N GLU A 266 2.73 -23.06 6.56
CA GLU A 266 3.27 -24.38 6.23
C GLU A 266 4.27 -24.84 7.29
N ALA A 267 5.24 -23.98 7.64
CA ALA A 267 6.22 -24.29 8.69
C ALA A 267 5.55 -24.59 10.05
N ALA A 268 4.47 -23.89 10.39
CA ALA A 268 3.68 -24.20 11.59
C ALA A 268 2.95 -25.54 11.46
N SER A 269 2.32 -25.79 10.31
CA SER A 269 1.55 -27.02 10.03
C SER A 269 2.43 -28.26 10.08
N ASP A 270 3.64 -28.19 9.50
CA ASP A 270 4.63 -29.27 9.51
C ASP A 270 5.10 -29.61 10.93
N ALA A 271 5.05 -28.64 11.85
CA ALA A 271 5.32 -28.85 13.27
C ALA A 271 4.09 -29.30 14.09
N GLY A 272 2.95 -29.57 13.44
CA GLY A 272 1.69 -29.93 14.11
C GLY A 272 1.06 -28.76 14.88
N LEU A 273 1.34 -27.54 14.45
CA LEU A 273 0.87 -26.28 15.02
C LEU A 273 0.13 -25.46 13.96
N GLU A 274 -0.35 -24.29 14.36
CA GLU A 274 -1.16 -23.42 13.54
C GLU A 274 -0.69 -21.97 13.63
N PHE A 275 -0.54 -21.33 12.47
CA PHE A 275 -0.27 -19.90 12.37
C PHE A 275 -1.60 -19.16 12.24
N ALA A 276 -1.97 -18.39 13.27
CA ALA A 276 -3.32 -17.83 13.41
C ALA A 276 -3.63 -16.69 12.43
N CYS A 277 -2.63 -15.94 11.96
CA CYS A 277 -2.85 -14.86 11.01
C CYS A 277 -2.95 -15.43 9.59
N ASP A 278 -4.18 -15.72 9.14
CA ASP A 278 -4.50 -16.44 7.91
C ASP A 278 -5.38 -15.61 6.94
N PRO A 279 -4.89 -14.47 6.43
CA PRO A 279 -5.65 -13.66 5.47
C PRO A 279 -5.92 -14.46 4.18
N THR A 280 -7.02 -14.14 3.49
CA THR A 280 -7.36 -14.78 2.20
C THR A 280 -6.25 -14.63 1.15
N SER A 281 -5.44 -13.59 1.26
CA SER A 281 -4.29 -13.33 0.40
C SER A 281 -3.01 -14.06 0.84
N ALA A 282 -3.06 -15.05 1.73
CA ALA A 282 -1.88 -15.65 2.36
C ALA A 282 -0.82 -16.19 1.39
N ASP A 283 -1.22 -16.58 0.18
CA ASP A 283 -0.32 -17.05 -0.87
C ASP A 283 0.52 -15.95 -1.53
N ALA A 284 0.22 -14.67 -1.24
CA ALA A 284 0.96 -13.52 -1.76
C ALA A 284 1.26 -12.44 -0.71
N SER A 285 0.49 -12.32 0.38
CA SER A 285 0.75 -11.33 1.43
C SER A 285 1.97 -11.72 2.26
N CYS A 286 2.77 -10.72 2.66
CA CYS A 286 3.96 -10.93 3.47
C CYS A 286 3.75 -10.55 4.94
N ILE A 287 4.57 -11.11 5.82
CA ILE A 287 4.51 -10.89 7.27
C ILE A 287 4.54 -9.40 7.65
N GLY A 288 5.40 -8.59 7.03
CA GLY A 288 5.47 -7.15 7.32
C GLY A 288 4.15 -6.43 7.02
N GLY A 289 3.49 -6.80 5.92
CA GLY A 289 2.16 -6.30 5.59
C GLY A 289 1.09 -6.77 6.59
N ASN A 290 1.17 -8.01 7.05
CA ASN A 290 0.24 -8.53 8.06
C ASN A 290 0.33 -7.73 9.38
N VAL A 291 1.53 -7.36 9.81
CA VAL A 291 1.73 -6.48 10.97
C VAL A 291 1.21 -5.08 10.68
N ALA A 292 1.66 -4.45 9.58
CA ALA A 292 1.26 -3.08 9.23
C ALA A 292 -0.25 -2.89 9.05
N MET A 293 -0.96 -3.95 8.66
CA MET A 293 -2.42 -3.95 8.45
C MET A 293 -3.21 -4.57 9.62
N ASN A 294 -2.52 -5.06 10.66
CA ASN A 294 -3.09 -5.90 11.72
C ASN A 294 -4.00 -7.00 11.13
N ALA A 295 -3.45 -7.78 10.20
CA ALA A 295 -4.20 -8.71 9.38
C ALA A 295 -4.98 -9.72 10.24
N GLY A 296 -6.24 -9.91 9.87
CA GLY A 296 -7.06 -10.98 10.42
C GLY A 296 -7.03 -12.19 9.49
N GLY A 297 -8.13 -12.92 9.49
CA GLY A 297 -8.32 -14.12 8.71
C GLY A 297 -9.43 -14.95 9.33
N LYS A 298 -9.66 -16.16 8.83
CA LYS A 298 -10.76 -17.01 9.31
C LYS A 298 -10.57 -17.35 10.78
N LYS A 299 -9.32 -17.63 11.17
CA LYS A 299 -8.94 -18.04 12.54
C LYS A 299 -8.93 -16.89 13.54
N ALA A 300 -9.18 -15.66 13.11
CA ALA A 300 -9.27 -14.52 14.03
C ALA A 300 -10.42 -14.66 15.05
N VAL A 301 -11.43 -15.48 14.72
CA VAL A 301 -12.50 -15.85 15.67
C VAL A 301 -11.94 -16.63 16.88
N LEU A 302 -10.92 -17.47 16.69
CA LEU A 302 -10.27 -18.21 17.78
C LEU A 302 -9.22 -17.37 18.50
N TRP A 303 -8.29 -16.78 17.74
CA TRP A 303 -7.04 -16.25 18.29
C TRP A 303 -6.78 -14.78 17.98
N GLY A 304 -7.75 -14.07 17.39
CA GLY A 304 -7.60 -12.67 17.04
C GLY A 304 -6.75 -12.41 15.79
N THR A 305 -6.41 -11.15 15.59
CA THR A 305 -5.64 -10.64 14.45
C THR A 305 -4.14 -10.78 14.70
N ALA A 306 -3.31 -10.23 13.79
CA ALA A 306 -1.85 -10.26 13.92
C ALA A 306 -1.37 -9.76 15.30
N LEU A 307 -1.93 -8.65 15.82
CA LEU A 307 -1.55 -8.09 17.12
C LEU A 307 -1.70 -9.07 18.28
N ASP A 308 -2.76 -9.87 18.32
CA ASP A 308 -2.99 -10.83 19.42
C ASP A 308 -1.94 -11.96 19.43
N ASN A 309 -1.29 -12.18 18.29
CA ASN A 309 -0.38 -13.28 18.05
C ASN A 309 1.10 -12.85 17.99
N LEU A 310 1.39 -11.54 18.06
CA LEU A 310 2.76 -11.04 18.06
C LEU A 310 3.40 -11.16 19.45
N ALA A 311 4.51 -11.88 19.50
CA ALA A 311 5.43 -11.87 20.64
C ALA A 311 6.37 -10.67 20.58
N SER A 312 6.87 -10.33 19.38
CA SER A 312 7.69 -9.14 19.15
C SER A 312 7.72 -8.73 17.67
N TRP A 313 8.14 -7.50 17.38
CA TRP A 313 8.46 -7.05 16.02
C TRP A 313 9.53 -5.96 16.02
N ARG A 314 10.24 -5.86 14.91
CA ARG A 314 11.23 -4.81 14.64
C ARG A 314 10.78 -3.92 13.50
N MET A 315 11.14 -2.65 13.61
CA MET A 315 10.85 -1.66 12.58
C MET A 315 11.86 -0.52 12.55
N VAL A 316 11.82 0.22 11.45
CA VAL A 316 12.56 1.46 11.26
C VAL A 316 11.58 2.63 11.14
N THR A 317 11.75 3.67 11.94
CA THR A 317 10.90 4.87 11.94
C THR A 317 11.23 5.81 10.77
N PRO A 318 10.39 6.83 10.48
CA PRO A 318 10.70 7.86 9.48
C PRO A 318 11.99 8.65 9.75
N ASP A 319 12.42 8.73 11.02
CA ASP A 319 13.69 9.35 11.44
C ASP A 319 14.90 8.42 11.25
N ALA A 320 14.70 7.25 10.64
CA ALA A 320 15.68 6.20 10.43
C ALA A 320 16.27 5.65 11.74
N GLU A 321 15.44 5.53 12.77
CA GLU A 321 15.78 4.91 14.04
C GLU A 321 15.25 3.48 14.11
N TRP A 322 16.02 2.59 14.72
CA TRP A 322 15.60 1.22 14.97
C TRP A 322 14.75 1.12 16.21
N LEU A 323 13.67 0.36 16.12
CA LEU A 323 12.74 0.10 17.20
C LEU A 323 12.38 -1.38 17.26
N GLU A 324 12.37 -1.96 18.45
CA GLU A 324 11.83 -3.29 18.74
C GLU A 324 10.70 -3.15 19.76
N VAL A 325 9.57 -3.78 19.47
CA VAL A 325 8.46 -3.92 20.41
C VAL A 325 8.39 -5.36 20.86
N GLU A 326 8.38 -5.58 22.17
CA GLU A 326 8.16 -6.89 22.78
C GLU A 326 6.87 -6.88 23.59
N ARG A 327 6.01 -7.89 23.37
CA ARG A 327 4.79 -8.07 24.15
C ARG A 327 5.14 -8.75 25.47
N LEU A 328 4.86 -8.06 26.58
CA LEU A 328 5.06 -8.57 27.94
C LEU A 328 3.79 -9.26 28.43
N ASP A 329 3.95 -10.26 29.31
CA ASP A 329 2.83 -10.93 29.99
C ASP A 329 1.78 -11.44 28.99
N HIS A 330 2.25 -11.97 27.85
CA HIS A 330 1.40 -12.34 26.71
C HIS A 330 0.33 -13.38 27.13
N ASN A 331 -0.95 -13.05 26.99
CA ASN A 331 -2.07 -13.89 27.45
C ASN A 331 -2.35 -15.13 26.58
N LEU A 332 -1.67 -15.25 25.43
CA LEU A 332 -1.77 -16.36 24.47
C LEU A 332 -3.18 -16.52 23.88
N GLY A 333 -3.94 -15.42 23.87
CA GLY A 333 -5.29 -15.33 23.35
C GLY A 333 -5.56 -13.90 22.89
N LYS A 334 -6.83 -13.52 22.79
CA LYS A 334 -7.20 -12.21 22.26
C LYS A 334 -6.79 -11.10 23.23
N ILE A 335 -6.22 -10.03 22.69
CA ILE A 335 -5.67 -8.93 23.50
C ILE A 335 -6.73 -8.14 24.25
N HIS A 336 -7.98 -8.18 23.81
CA HIS A 336 -9.09 -7.48 24.47
C HIS A 336 -9.71 -8.24 25.65
N ASP A 337 -9.30 -9.49 25.89
CA ASP A 337 -9.78 -10.30 27.00
C ASP A 337 -9.04 -10.04 28.32
N ILE A 338 -8.00 -9.21 28.30
CA ILE A 338 -7.21 -8.82 29.49
C ILE A 338 -7.47 -7.37 29.87
N ALA A 339 -7.29 -7.05 31.16
CA ALA A 339 -7.48 -5.69 31.65
C ALA A 339 -6.45 -4.72 31.04
N ILE A 340 -5.17 -5.09 31.05
CA ILE A 340 -4.05 -4.28 30.56
C ILE A 340 -3.12 -5.16 29.73
N ALA A 341 -2.80 -4.71 28.51
CA ALA A 341 -1.72 -5.25 27.70
C ALA A 341 -0.46 -4.39 27.86
N ARG A 342 0.71 -5.03 27.95
CA ARG A 342 1.98 -4.35 28.20
C ARG A 342 2.97 -4.59 27.07
N PHE A 343 3.62 -3.53 26.61
CA PHE A 343 4.60 -3.59 25.53
C PHE A 343 5.87 -2.86 25.95
N LYS A 344 7.02 -3.50 25.76
CA LYS A 344 8.32 -2.86 25.93
C LYS A 344 8.79 -2.37 24.58
N VAL A 345 9.04 -1.07 24.47
CA VAL A 345 9.51 -0.38 23.26
C VAL A 345 10.97 0.00 23.47
N SER A 346 11.86 -0.66 22.75
CA SER A 346 13.32 -0.45 22.83
C SER A 346 13.80 0.22 21.56
N ARG A 347 14.61 1.28 21.68
CA ARG A 347 15.21 1.99 20.54
C ARG A 347 16.69 1.64 20.44
N TYR A 348 17.20 1.47 19.22
CA TYR A 348 18.57 1.03 18.98
C TYR A 348 19.29 1.94 17.99
N ALA A 349 20.62 1.99 18.12
CA ALA A 349 21.50 2.57 17.12
C ALA A 349 21.50 1.72 15.84
N GLU A 350 22.21 2.19 14.82
CA GLU A 350 22.28 1.52 13.50
C GLU A 350 22.85 0.10 13.55
N ASP A 351 23.59 -0.25 14.61
CA ASP A 351 24.12 -1.60 14.82
C ASP A 351 23.06 -2.62 15.30
N MET A 352 21.85 -2.16 15.62
CA MET A 352 20.73 -2.92 16.22
C MET A 352 21.11 -3.65 17.52
N LYS A 353 22.13 -3.16 18.23
CA LYS A 353 22.65 -3.76 19.46
C LYS A 353 22.76 -2.73 20.57
N THR A 354 23.22 -1.53 20.24
CA THR A 354 23.41 -0.44 21.19
C THR A 354 22.07 0.21 21.45
N LEU A 355 21.59 0.12 22.69
CA LEU A 355 20.33 0.71 23.13
C LEU A 355 20.45 2.23 23.22
N LEU A 356 19.46 2.94 22.67
CA LEU A 356 19.35 4.40 22.72
C LEU A 356 18.39 4.81 23.84
N GLY A 357 18.93 4.85 25.06
CA GLY A 357 18.17 5.21 26.26
C GLY A 357 17.42 4.04 26.88
N GLU A 358 16.64 4.34 27.92
CA GLU A 358 15.87 3.32 28.65
C GLU A 358 14.63 2.87 27.84
N PRO A 359 14.29 1.58 27.83
CA PRO A 359 13.08 1.09 27.17
C PRO A 359 11.82 1.69 27.79
N GLU A 360 10.86 2.04 26.94
CA GLU A 360 9.56 2.54 27.34
C GLU A 360 8.58 1.38 27.55
N ILE A 361 7.78 1.42 28.62
CA ILE A 361 6.71 0.44 28.86
C ILE A 361 5.36 1.10 28.56
N LEU A 362 4.68 0.63 27.53
CA LEU A 362 3.31 1.01 27.22
C LEU A 362 2.35 0.08 27.92
N GLU A 363 1.44 0.64 28.74
CA GLU A 363 0.35 -0.08 29.37
C GLU A 363 -0.97 0.40 28.78
N ILE A 364 -1.65 -0.49 28.06
CA ILE A 364 -2.83 -0.16 27.24
C ILE A 364 -3.99 -1.02 27.71
N ALA A 365 -5.16 -0.43 27.95
CA ALA A 365 -6.35 -1.19 28.31
C ALA A 365 -6.70 -2.19 27.19
N GLY A 366 -6.79 -3.48 27.51
CA GLY A 366 -7.13 -4.50 26.50
C GLY A 366 -8.41 -4.17 25.72
N PRO A 367 -9.50 -3.74 26.39
CA PRO A 367 -10.74 -3.35 25.72
C PRO A 367 -10.63 -2.12 24.80
N SER A 368 -9.54 -1.34 24.82
CA SER A 368 -9.39 -0.18 23.95
C SER A 368 -8.87 -0.53 22.55
N PHE A 369 -8.31 -1.72 22.34
CA PHE A 369 -7.79 -2.13 21.02
C PHE A 369 -8.88 -2.30 19.96
N ARG A 370 -10.14 -2.49 20.39
CA ARG A 370 -11.29 -2.70 19.50
C ARG A 370 -12.56 -2.17 20.14
N LYS A 371 -13.44 -1.54 19.34
CA LYS A 371 -14.82 -1.31 19.80
C LYS A 371 -15.48 -2.62 20.24
N VAL A 372 -16.21 -2.55 21.34
CA VAL A 372 -16.98 -3.68 21.88
C VAL A 372 -17.87 -4.28 20.80
N GLY A 373 -17.79 -5.60 20.63
CA GLY A 373 -18.53 -6.34 19.61
C GLY A 373 -17.82 -6.50 18.26
N LEU A 374 -16.69 -5.81 18.01
CA LEU A 374 -15.89 -6.00 16.80
C LEU A 374 -14.77 -7.02 17.00
N GLY A 375 -14.69 -8.00 16.11
CA GLY A 375 -13.56 -8.94 16.05
C GLY A 375 -12.25 -8.29 15.61
N LYS A 376 -12.33 -7.27 14.74
CA LYS A 376 -11.23 -6.40 14.31
C LYS A 376 -11.76 -4.97 14.19
N ASP A 377 -11.01 -3.99 14.69
CA ASP A 377 -11.32 -2.57 14.55
C ASP A 377 -10.19 -1.88 13.79
N VAL A 378 -10.48 -1.39 12.58
CA VAL A 378 -9.52 -0.65 11.74
C VAL A 378 -9.62 0.86 11.88
N THR A 379 -10.58 1.36 12.68
CA THR A 379 -10.88 2.78 12.78
C THR A 379 -9.92 3.51 13.73
N ASP A 380 -9.36 2.81 14.72
CA ASP A 380 -8.29 3.35 15.56
C ASP A 380 -6.92 3.06 14.95
N LYS A 381 -6.34 4.05 14.29
CA LYS A 381 -4.96 4.00 13.77
C LYS A 381 -3.93 4.42 14.80
N PHE A 382 -4.32 5.06 15.90
CA PHE A 382 -3.39 5.51 16.93
C PHE A 382 -3.00 4.35 17.85
N LEU A 383 -3.94 3.46 18.18
CA LEU A 383 -3.73 2.28 19.05
C LEU A 383 -2.94 2.64 20.31
N SER A 384 -3.35 3.72 20.97
CA SER A 384 -2.71 4.25 22.18
C SER A 384 -1.20 4.48 22.05
N GLY A 385 -0.72 4.81 20.85
CA GLY A 385 0.70 5.06 20.57
C GLY A 385 1.54 3.82 20.26
N LEU A 386 0.94 2.62 20.20
CA LEU A 386 1.66 1.39 19.86
C LEU A 386 2.20 1.46 18.41
N PRO A 387 3.52 1.35 18.18
CA PRO A 387 4.12 1.63 16.88
C PRO A 387 4.04 0.45 15.90
N GLY A 388 3.95 0.77 14.61
CA GLY A 388 4.01 -0.17 13.48
C GLY A 388 2.73 -0.95 13.19
N ILE A 389 2.06 -1.47 14.21
CA ILE A 389 0.85 -2.28 14.05
C ILE A 389 -0.37 -1.44 13.61
N GLN A 390 -1.04 -1.85 12.53
CA GLN A 390 -2.22 -1.17 11.97
C GLN A 390 -1.96 0.22 11.35
N LYS A 391 -0.68 0.59 11.15
CA LYS A 391 -0.27 1.93 10.70
C LYS A 391 -0.14 2.08 9.20
N GLU A 392 -0.25 0.98 8.46
CA GLU A 392 -0.15 0.96 6.99
C GLU A 392 1.16 1.59 6.48
N GLY A 393 2.24 1.53 7.28
CA GLY A 393 3.55 2.10 6.94
C GLY A 393 3.74 3.58 7.27
N CYS A 394 2.73 4.26 7.84
CA CYS A 394 2.80 5.71 8.11
C CYS A 394 3.76 6.10 9.23
N ASP A 395 4.10 5.20 10.15
CA ASP A 395 5.02 5.44 11.26
C ASP A 395 6.30 4.59 11.20
N GLY A 396 6.53 3.91 10.08
CA GLY A 396 7.76 3.16 9.83
C GLY A 396 7.58 1.87 9.02
N LEU A 397 8.68 1.15 8.87
CA LEU A 397 8.78 -0.07 8.09
C LEU A 397 9.03 -1.27 9.00
N ILE A 398 8.11 -2.23 9.03
CA ILE A 398 8.33 -3.52 9.70
C ILE A 398 9.42 -4.29 8.95
N THR A 399 10.42 -4.81 9.68
CA THR A 399 11.54 -5.56 9.09
C THR A 399 11.53 -7.04 9.47
N SER A 400 11.04 -7.37 10.65
CA SER A 400 10.90 -8.74 11.15
C SER A 400 9.87 -8.80 12.27
N ALA A 401 9.31 -9.99 12.51
CA ALA A 401 8.32 -10.22 13.55
C ALA A 401 8.35 -11.66 14.06
N THR A 402 8.09 -11.83 15.36
CA THR A 402 7.93 -13.11 16.03
C THR A 402 6.48 -13.34 16.39
N PHE A 403 5.91 -14.44 15.93
CA PHE A 403 4.55 -14.86 16.23
C PHE A 403 4.53 -16.04 17.17
N ILE A 404 3.55 -16.08 18.07
CA ILE A 404 3.18 -17.32 18.77
C ILE A 404 2.39 -18.23 17.83
N LEU A 405 2.48 -19.54 18.08
CA LEU A 405 1.77 -20.57 17.34
C LEU A 405 0.78 -21.30 18.23
N HIS A 406 -0.30 -21.78 17.62
CA HIS A 406 -1.40 -22.44 18.31
C HIS A 406 -1.48 -23.91 17.96
N ARG A 407 -2.37 -24.63 18.63
CA ARG A 407 -2.74 -26.00 18.26
C ARG A 407 -4.22 -26.02 17.93
N MET A 408 -4.55 -26.49 16.74
CA MET A 408 -5.94 -26.72 16.35
C MET A 408 -6.58 -27.85 17.21
N PRO A 409 -7.90 -27.79 17.44
CA PRO A 409 -8.63 -28.92 18.02
C PRO A 409 -8.42 -30.21 17.22
N LYS A 410 -8.38 -31.35 17.91
CA LYS A 410 -8.15 -32.67 17.28
C LYS A 410 -9.19 -33.03 16.22
N HIS A 411 -10.40 -32.50 16.35
CA HIS A 411 -11.51 -32.75 15.44
C HIS A 411 -12.05 -31.43 14.91
N VAL A 412 -12.08 -31.30 13.59
CA VAL A 412 -12.59 -30.11 12.89
C VAL A 412 -13.70 -30.56 11.94
N ARG A 413 -14.76 -29.75 11.85
CA ARG A 413 -15.90 -29.94 10.93
C ARG A 413 -16.29 -28.59 10.36
N THR A 414 -16.57 -28.56 9.06
CA THR A 414 -17.17 -27.41 8.38
C THR A 414 -18.60 -27.75 8.04
N VAL A 415 -19.53 -26.88 8.42
CA VAL A 415 -20.96 -27.02 8.11
C VAL A 415 -21.33 -25.87 7.18
N ALA A 416 -21.86 -26.19 6.01
CA ALA A 416 -22.44 -25.21 5.09
C ALA A 416 -23.95 -25.18 5.32
N LEU A 417 -24.49 -24.00 5.61
CA LEU A 417 -25.92 -23.75 5.78
C LEU A 417 -26.40 -22.89 4.61
N GLU A 418 -27.33 -23.41 3.82
CA GLU A 418 -27.92 -22.70 2.71
C GLU A 418 -29.31 -22.19 3.11
N PHE A 419 -29.56 -20.91 2.88
CA PHE A 419 -30.82 -20.25 3.20
C PHE A 419 -31.48 -19.80 1.90
N PHE A 420 -32.72 -20.21 1.67
CA PHE A 420 -33.50 -19.77 0.51
C PHE A 420 -34.38 -18.58 0.89
N GLY A 421 -34.37 -17.52 0.07
CA GLY A 421 -35.22 -16.33 0.25
C GLY A 421 -34.44 -15.05 0.51
N ASN A 422 -35.01 -14.13 1.28
CA ASN A 422 -34.38 -12.85 1.59
C ASN A 422 -33.24 -13.04 2.62
N VAL A 423 -32.11 -12.37 2.42
CA VAL A 423 -30.97 -12.37 3.37
C VAL A 423 -31.37 -12.03 4.80
N SER A 424 -32.42 -11.22 4.99
CA SER A 424 -32.97 -10.88 6.31
C SER A 424 -33.42 -12.11 7.11
N HIS A 425 -33.72 -13.24 6.47
CA HIS A 425 -34.08 -14.50 7.12
C HIS A 425 -32.86 -15.31 7.56
N ALA A 426 -31.70 -15.13 6.90
CA ALA A 426 -30.47 -15.85 7.20
C ALA A 426 -29.64 -15.17 8.32
N VAL A 427 -29.69 -13.84 8.40
CA VAL A 427 -28.92 -13.06 9.38
C VAL A 427 -29.19 -13.46 10.85
N PRO A 428 -30.44 -13.68 11.30
CA PRO A 428 -30.70 -14.12 12.68
C PRO A 428 -30.01 -15.44 13.04
N ALA A 429 -29.94 -16.39 12.10
CA ALA A 429 -29.32 -17.69 12.34
C ALA A 429 -27.82 -17.56 12.67
N ILE A 430 -27.11 -16.60 12.07
CA ILE A 430 -25.69 -16.32 12.38
C ILE A 430 -25.53 -15.91 13.85
N VAL A 431 -26.40 -15.00 14.33
CA VAL A 431 -26.38 -14.51 15.71
C VAL A 431 -26.76 -15.62 16.68
N GLU A 432 -27.83 -16.36 16.38
CA GLU A 432 -28.32 -17.47 17.22
C GLU A 432 -27.30 -18.60 17.36
N ILE A 433 -26.63 -18.99 16.26
CA ILE A 433 -25.56 -19.99 16.28
C ILE A 433 -24.40 -19.52 17.16
N LYS A 434 -23.99 -18.26 17.01
CA LYS A 434 -22.92 -17.69 17.83
C LYS A 434 -23.28 -17.65 19.30
N ASP A 435 -24.46 -17.13 19.65
CA ASP A 435 -24.93 -17.03 21.03
C ASP A 435 -25.08 -18.41 21.68
N TYR A 436 -25.59 -19.39 20.93
CA TYR A 436 -25.67 -20.78 21.37
C TYR A 436 -24.29 -21.37 21.69
N LEU A 437 -23.32 -21.17 20.78
CA LEU A 437 -21.96 -21.67 20.98
C LEU A 437 -21.23 -20.97 22.12
N ASP A 438 -21.37 -19.65 22.26
CA ASP A 438 -20.80 -18.89 23.37
C ASP A 438 -21.41 -19.29 24.73
N ALA A 439 -22.73 -19.53 24.77
CA ALA A 439 -23.42 -20.01 25.97
C ALA A 439 -22.99 -21.44 26.34
N THR A 440 -22.75 -22.29 25.35
CA THR A 440 -22.28 -23.66 25.54
C THR A 440 -20.83 -23.68 26.00
N ALA A 441 -19.95 -22.88 25.39
CA ALA A 441 -18.53 -22.78 25.75
C ALA A 441 -18.30 -22.36 27.22
N LYS A 442 -19.20 -21.55 27.79
CA LYS A 442 -19.19 -21.18 29.22
C LYS A 442 -19.50 -22.35 30.16
N LYS A 443 -20.22 -23.37 29.69
CA LYS A 443 -20.63 -24.55 30.46
C LYS A 443 -19.67 -25.72 30.23
N GLU A 444 -19.38 -26.01 28.97
CA GLU A 444 -18.50 -27.09 28.52
C GLU A 444 -17.72 -26.64 27.27
N PRO A 445 -16.41 -26.38 27.35
CA PRO A 445 -15.62 -25.86 26.24
C PRO A 445 -15.23 -26.95 25.22
N LEU A 446 -16.15 -27.87 24.89
CA LEU A 446 -15.90 -28.99 23.98
C LEU A 446 -15.96 -28.58 22.51
N VAL A 447 -16.71 -27.51 22.17
CA VAL A 447 -16.91 -27.03 20.80
C VAL A 447 -16.48 -25.57 20.72
N LEU A 448 -15.60 -25.26 19.76
CA LEU A 448 -15.09 -23.92 19.49
C LEU A 448 -15.48 -23.49 18.08
N MET A 449 -15.96 -22.25 17.93
CA MET A 449 -16.21 -21.67 16.61
C MET A 449 -14.88 -21.22 15.99
N ALA A 450 -14.43 -21.93 14.95
CA ALA A 450 -13.18 -21.62 14.28
C ALA A 450 -13.28 -20.46 13.27
N GLY A 451 -14.47 -20.27 12.71
CA GLY A 451 -14.80 -19.23 11.73
C GLY A 451 -16.29 -19.25 11.42
N LEU A 452 -16.82 -18.12 10.97
CA LEU A 452 -18.19 -17.97 10.51
C LEU A 452 -18.18 -16.98 9.36
N GLU A 453 -18.51 -17.46 8.16
CA GLU A 453 -18.48 -16.66 6.94
C GLU A 453 -19.89 -16.64 6.33
N HIS A 454 -20.30 -15.46 5.88
CA HIS A 454 -21.50 -15.28 5.07
C HIS A 454 -21.05 -15.01 3.63
N MET A 455 -21.65 -15.71 2.68
CA MET A 455 -21.46 -15.47 1.25
C MET A 455 -22.81 -15.03 0.70
N ASP A 456 -22.86 -13.81 0.15
CA ASP A 456 -24.02 -13.22 -0.53
C ASP A 456 -24.03 -13.53 -2.03
#